data_AF-A0A2N8ZAU1-F1
#
_entry.id   AF-A0A2N8ZAU1-F1
#
_cell.length_a   1.000
_cell.length_b   1.000
_cell.length_c   1.000
_cell.angle_alpha   90.00
_cell.angle_beta   90.00
_cell.angle_gamma   90.00
#
_symmetry.space_group_name_H-M   'P 1'
#
loop_
_entity.id
_entity.type
_entity.pdbx_description
1 polymer ?
#
loop_
_entity_poly.entity_id
_entity_poly.type
_entity_poly.pdbx_seq_one_letter_code
_entity_poly.pdbx_strand_id
1 'polypeptide(L)' 'MTDKHELEKLLEEHEVIRAALDRLFDSPELALEWINNPKVPLSGRTPRDCLTTEPELVLEMLERIERGDFS' A
#
# COMPACT_ATOMS: atom_id res chain seq x y z
N MET A 1 16.50 5.18 -9.15
CA MET A 1 16.26 6.37 -8.29
C MET A 1 14.88 6.98 -8.51
N THR A 2 14.07 6.49 -9.46
CA THR A 2 12.78 7.08 -9.84
C THR A 2 11.61 6.62 -8.95
N ASP A 3 11.64 5.35 -8.50
CA ASP A 3 10.47 4.72 -7.86
C ASP A 3 10.05 5.26 -6.50
N LYS A 4 11.02 5.63 -5.65
CA LYS A 4 10.71 6.10 -4.28
C LYS A 4 10.02 7.46 -4.27
N HIS A 5 10.51 8.40 -5.09
CA HIS A 5 9.99 9.76 -5.11
C HIS A 5 8.59 9.85 -5.76
N GLU A 6 8.33 9.04 -6.77
CA GLU A 6 6.99 8.91 -7.37
C GLU A 6 5.99 8.33 -6.37
N LEU A 7 6.40 7.31 -5.64
CA LEU A 7 5.58 6.70 -4.62
C LEU A 7 5.30 7.65 -3.45
N GLU A 8 6.28 8.43 -2.99
CA GLU A 8 6.06 9.45 -1.96
C GLU A 8 4.99 10.45 -2.39
N LYS A 9 5.04 10.95 -3.63
CA LYS A 9 3.99 11.84 -4.18
C LYS A 9 2.62 11.16 -4.23
N LEU A 10 2.58 9.92 -4.67
CA LEU A 10 1.33 9.15 -4.72
C LEU A 10 0.73 8.98 -3.31
N LEU A 11 1.57 8.75 -2.31
CA LEU A 11 1.15 8.63 -0.91
C LEU A 11 0.79 9.98 -0.26
N GLU A 12 1.34 11.09 -0.74
CA GLU A 12 0.90 12.44 -0.36
C GLU A 12 -0.54 12.71 -0.82
N GLU A 13 -0.94 12.20 -1.98
CA GLU A 13 -2.33 12.27 -2.47
C GLU A 13 -3.30 11.34 -1.71
N HIS A 14 -2.75 10.38 -0.94
CA HIS A 14 -3.51 9.38 -0.19
C HIS A 14 -3.06 9.30 1.28
N GLU A 15 -3.23 10.39 2.03
CA GLU A 15 -2.78 10.49 3.43
C GLU A 15 -3.28 9.35 4.32
N VAL A 16 -4.51 8.85 4.12
CA VAL A 16 -5.08 7.75 4.89
C VAL A 16 -4.31 6.44 4.68
N ILE A 17 -3.92 6.16 3.43
CA ILE A 17 -3.16 4.97 3.06
C ILE A 17 -1.75 5.07 3.61
N ARG A 18 -1.12 6.25 3.48
CA ARG A 18 0.19 6.52 4.08
C ARG A 18 0.17 6.27 5.59
N ALA A 19 -0.82 6.82 6.28
CA ALA A 19 -0.95 6.63 7.71
C ALA A 19 -1.19 5.16 8.10
N ALA A 20 -1.92 4.40 7.28
CA ALA A 20 -2.13 2.97 7.50
C ALA A 20 -0.82 2.17 7.30
N LEU A 21 -0.04 2.48 6.26
CA LEU A 21 1.28 1.88 6.04
C LEU A 21 2.23 2.16 7.22
N ASP A 22 2.30 3.41 7.68
CA ASP A 22 3.15 3.81 8.81
C ASP A 22 2.74 3.14 10.12
N ARG A 23 1.44 2.80 10.31
CA ARG A 23 0.95 2.06 11.48
C ARG A 23 1.23 0.56 11.39
N LEU A 24 1.15 -0.02 10.20
CA LEU A 24 1.22 -1.46 9.98
C LEU A 24 2.65 -1.98 9.83
N PHE A 25 3.57 -1.15 9.35
CA PHE A 25 4.95 -1.55 9.06
C PHE A 25 5.92 -0.75 9.93
N ASP A 26 6.73 -1.46 10.71
CA ASP A 26 7.73 -0.85 11.62
C ASP A 26 8.88 -0.16 10.89
N SER A 27 9.02 -0.37 9.58
CA SER A 27 10.11 0.16 8.76
C SER A 27 9.58 0.63 7.40
N PRO A 28 10.03 1.81 6.92
CA PRO A 28 9.72 2.28 5.58
C PRO A 28 10.13 1.29 4.49
N GLU A 29 11.23 0.55 4.69
CA GLU A 29 11.69 -0.47 3.74
C GLU A 29 10.67 -1.62 3.60
N LEU A 30 10.05 -2.04 4.71
CA LEU A 30 8.99 -3.06 4.68
C LEU A 30 7.71 -2.56 4.02
N ALA A 31 7.32 -1.30 4.28
CA ALA A 31 6.19 -0.68 3.61
C ALA A 31 6.43 -0.57 2.08
N LEU A 32 7.63 -0.15 1.69
CA LEU A 32 8.08 -0.08 0.29
C LEU A 32 8.10 -1.46 -0.36
N GLU A 33 8.62 -2.47 0.32
CA GLU A 33 8.61 -3.84 -0.17
C GLU A 33 7.16 -4.33 -0.33
N TRP A 34 6.30 -4.07 0.66
CA TRP A 34 4.91 -4.50 0.60
C TRP A 34 4.17 -3.87 -0.57
N ILE A 35 4.34 -2.57 -0.80
CA ILE A 35 3.60 -1.82 -1.83
C ILE A 35 4.05 -2.13 -3.26
N ASN A 36 5.30 -2.57 -3.43
CA ASN A 36 5.85 -2.95 -4.73
C ASN A 36 5.71 -4.45 -5.03
N ASN A 37 5.24 -5.25 -4.07
CA ASN A 37 5.04 -6.68 -4.27
C ASN A 37 3.60 -7.01 -4.68
N PRO A 38 3.40 -7.80 -5.76
CA PRO A 38 2.09 -8.30 -6.18
C PRO A 38 1.29 -8.94 -5.05
N LYS A 39 0.00 -8.64 -4.97
CA LYS A 39 -0.92 -9.23 -3.98
C LYS A 39 -2.00 -10.04 -4.66
N VAL A 40 -2.26 -11.24 -4.14
CA VAL A 40 -3.33 -12.11 -4.63
C VAL A 40 -4.71 -11.43 -4.55
N PRO A 41 -5.08 -10.73 -3.46
CA PRO A 41 -6.34 -9.97 -3.40
C PRO A 41 -6.47 -8.88 -4.48
N LEU A 42 -5.34 -8.37 -4.98
CA LEU A 42 -5.30 -7.37 -6.06
C LEU A 42 -5.16 -8.02 -7.45
N SER A 43 -5.55 -9.30 -7.58
CA SER A 43 -5.43 -10.08 -8.82
C SER A 43 -3.99 -10.16 -9.36
N GLY A 44 -3.00 -10.17 -8.46
CA GLY A 44 -1.59 -10.20 -8.82
C GLY A 44 -1.00 -8.84 -9.24
N ARG A 45 -1.74 -7.73 -9.07
CA ARG A 45 -1.19 -6.38 -9.21
C ARG A 45 -0.47 -5.94 -7.94
N THR A 46 0.42 -4.97 -8.08
CA THR A 46 1.05 -4.34 -6.92
C THR A 46 0.08 -3.32 -6.31
N PRO A 47 0.11 -3.11 -4.98
CA PRO A 47 -0.63 -2.02 -4.36
C PRO A 47 -0.28 -0.66 -4.97
N ARG A 48 0.98 -0.45 -5.39
CA ARG A 48 1.40 0.76 -6.11
C ARG A 48 0.62 0.98 -7.40
N ASP A 49 0.41 -0.06 -8.21
CA ASP A 49 -0.38 0.06 -9.45
C ASP A 49 -1.84 0.43 -9.12
N CYS A 50 -2.41 -0.21 -8.09
CA CYS A 50 -3.77 0.04 -7.64
C CYS A 50 -3.96 1.44 -7.06
N LEU A 51 -2.95 2.05 -6.43
CA LEU A 51 -3.09 3.42 -5.90
C LEU A 51 -3.48 4.45 -6.97
N THR A 52 -3.10 4.24 -8.23
CA THR A 52 -3.44 5.18 -9.31
C THR A 52 -4.87 5.04 -9.85
N THR A 53 -5.51 3.89 -9.66
CA THR A 53 -6.76 3.52 -10.35
C THR A 53 -7.87 3.12 -9.39
N GLU A 54 -7.52 2.42 -8.32
CA GLU A 54 -8.42 1.81 -7.33
C GLU A 54 -7.78 1.88 -5.92
N PRO A 55 -7.46 3.09 -5.39
CA PRO A 55 -6.79 3.24 -4.09
C PRO A 55 -7.60 2.67 -2.92
N GLU A 56 -8.93 2.64 -3.03
CA GLU A 56 -9.84 2.05 -2.04
C GLU A 56 -9.55 0.55 -1.80
N LEU A 57 -9.14 -0.20 -2.82
CA LEU A 57 -8.77 -1.61 -2.67
C LEU A 57 -7.50 -1.78 -1.84
N VAL A 58 -6.57 -0.83 -1.96
CA VAL A 58 -5.34 -0.83 -1.18
C VAL A 58 -5.64 -0.50 0.27
N LEU A 59 -6.52 0.49 0.51
CA LEU A 59 -6.95 0.84 1.86
C LEU A 59 -7.69 -0.32 2.54
N GLU A 60 -8.68 -0.92 1.87
CA GLU A 60 -9.42 -2.08 2.39
C GLU A 60 -8.47 -3.22 2.77
N MET A 61 -7.47 -3.48 1.92
CA MET A 61 -6.46 -4.50 2.20
C MET A 61 -5.62 -4.16 3.45
N LEU A 62 -5.23 -2.90 3.64
CA LEU A 62 -4.52 -2.46 4.84
C LEU A 62 -5.39 -2.59 6.09
N GLU A 63 -6.66 -2.19 6.02
CA GLU A 63 -7.62 -2.35 7.13
C GLU A 63 -7.83 -3.82 7.50
N ARG A 64 -7.87 -4.72 6.53
CA ARG A 64 -7.94 -6.17 6.76
C ARG A 64 -6.69 -6.69 7.47
N ILE A 65 -5.49 -6.24 7.07
CA ILE A 65 -4.24 -6.58 7.75
C ILE A 65 -4.27 -6.07 9.20
N GLU A 66 -4.72 -4.84 9.43
CA GLU A 66 -4.84 -4.23 10.77
C GLU A 66 -5.79 -5.02 11.67
N ARG A 67 -6.88 -5.56 11.11
CA ARG A 67 -7.87 -6.39 11.82
C ARG A 67 -7.45 -7.85 11.96
N GLY A 68 -6.39 -8.29 11.29
CA GLY A 68 -6.00 -9.70 11.21
C GLY A 68 -6.96 -10.56 10.38
N ASP A 69 -7.69 -9.96 9.43
CA ASP A 69 -8.68 -10.62 8.59
C ASP A 69 -8.08 -11.12 7.26
N PHE A 70 -7.57 -12.35 7.29
CA PHE A 70 -6.95 -13.03 6.15
C PHE A 70 -7.91 -13.98 5.41
N SER A 71 -9.21 -13.87 5.69
CA SER A 71 -10.28 -14.77 5.22
C SER A 71 -10.61 -14.63 3.73
#